data_AF-A0A834Y3I0-F1
#
_entry.id   AF-A0A834Y3I0-F1
#
_cell.length_a   1.000
_cell.length_b   1.000
_cell.length_c   1.000
_cell.angle_alpha   90.00
_cell.angle_beta   90.00
_cell.angle_gamma   90.00
#
_symmetry.space_group_name_H-M   'P 1'
#
loop_
_entity.id
_entity.type
_entity.pdbx_description
1 polymer ?
#
loop_
_entity_poly.entity_id
_entity_poly.type
_entity_poly.pdbx_seq_one_letter_code
_entity_poly.pdbx_strand_id
1 'polypeptide(L)'
;MPFQKVMNGYGPLARPAENEFLHTAVKHANHSSYSFETLQESAKYLFDRTTIRPKIGIICGSGMAGESEENELCPGSIADSLSEKKIFPYEEIPHFPKSTVKGHVGQLVFGYLEGVPVMCMQGRFHYYEGYPLWKCSMPVRVMKLVGVTHLIATNAAGGLNPKYKVGDIMMVRDHVNMMGFAGNNPLQGPNDDRFGPRFPPMNKAYNKQLLEVGTQVAEEMGISDIIHKGVYTCLGGPNFETVAELKMLSMVGVDAVGMSTVHEVITARHCDLQVFAFSLITNQCVCDYDCHEEANHEEVMDVGKSRQPILQEFLIRIIQHLKKHDFELNRQQ
;
A
#
# COMPACT_ATOMS: atom_id res chain seq x y z
N MET A 1 -32.23 11.84 -63.61
CA MET A 1 -33.30 12.61 -62.95
C MET A 1 -32.86 12.89 -61.51
N PRO A 2 -33.00 14.14 -61.02
CA PRO A 2 -32.58 14.56 -59.68
C PRO A 2 -33.64 14.20 -58.63
N PHE A 3 -33.19 13.82 -57.43
CA PHE A 3 -34.07 13.49 -56.29
C PHE A 3 -34.79 14.74 -55.76
N GLN A 4 -36.09 14.57 -55.51
CA GLN A 4 -37.00 15.57 -54.92
C GLN A 4 -36.60 15.90 -53.47
N LYS A 5 -36.64 17.20 -53.14
CA LYS A 5 -36.66 17.69 -51.76
C LYS A 5 -37.97 17.30 -51.09
N VAL A 6 -37.90 16.55 -49.99
CA VAL A 6 -39.00 16.41 -49.03
C VAL A 6 -38.71 17.31 -47.85
N MET A 7 -39.63 18.23 -47.59
CA MET A 7 -39.66 19.13 -46.45
C MET A 7 -40.00 18.35 -45.19
N ASN A 8 -39.13 18.38 -44.17
CA ASN A 8 -39.51 18.06 -42.81
C ASN A 8 -39.55 19.34 -41.99
N GLY A 9 -40.75 19.64 -41.49
CA GLY A 9 -41.05 20.79 -40.66
C GLY A 9 -40.36 20.71 -39.31
N TYR A 10 -39.54 21.71 -39.03
CA TYR A 10 -39.20 22.12 -37.68
C TYR A 10 -39.27 23.65 -37.66
N GLY A 11 -40.23 24.19 -36.91
CA GLY A 11 -40.25 25.60 -36.55
C GLY A 11 -39.07 25.96 -35.63
N PRO A 12 -38.79 27.26 -35.43
CA PRO A 12 -37.66 27.69 -34.62
C PRO A 12 -37.85 27.25 -33.16
N LEU A 13 -36.95 26.39 -32.69
CA LEU A 13 -36.84 26.02 -31.27
C LEU A 13 -36.49 27.27 -30.45
N ALA A 14 -37.41 27.69 -29.59
CA ALA A 14 -37.16 28.71 -28.58
C ALA A 14 -36.01 28.26 -27.67
N ARG A 15 -35.01 29.12 -27.45
CA ARG A 15 -33.98 28.90 -26.43
C ARG A 15 -34.65 28.98 -25.05
N PRO A 16 -34.53 27.96 -24.19
CA PRO A 16 -34.88 28.12 -22.79
C PRO A 16 -33.94 29.13 -22.16
N ALA A 17 -34.51 30.06 -21.39
CA ALA A 17 -33.78 31.01 -20.58
C ALA A 17 -32.91 30.28 -19.53
N GLU A 18 -31.87 30.98 -19.11
CA GLU A 18 -30.86 30.56 -18.13
C GLU A 18 -31.44 30.01 -16.82
N ASN A 19 -30.63 29.16 -16.18
CA ASN A 19 -30.74 28.67 -14.80
C ASN A 19 -31.69 27.51 -14.48
N GLU A 20 -31.44 26.36 -15.12
CA GLU A 20 -31.72 25.06 -14.48
C GLU A 20 -30.72 24.00 -14.96
N PHE A 21 -29.42 24.28 -14.76
CA PHE A 21 -28.42 23.22 -14.80
C PHE A 21 -28.65 22.31 -13.59
N LEU A 22 -29.41 21.24 -13.82
CA LEU A 22 -29.28 19.91 -13.20
C LEU A 22 -28.46 19.90 -11.90
N HIS A 23 -29.05 20.40 -10.82
CA HIS A 23 -28.80 19.85 -9.50
C HIS A 23 -29.40 18.43 -9.48
N THR A 24 -28.75 17.49 -10.16
CA THR A 24 -28.81 16.09 -9.74
C THR A 24 -28.03 15.98 -8.44
N ALA A 25 -28.64 16.52 -7.38
CA ALA A 25 -28.34 16.11 -6.03
C ALA A 25 -28.67 14.63 -5.97
N VAL A 26 -27.64 13.79 -6.13
CA VAL A 26 -27.64 12.47 -5.52
C VAL A 26 -27.88 12.74 -4.04
N LYS A 27 -29.15 12.66 -3.63
CA LYS A 27 -29.57 12.78 -2.23
C LYS A 27 -28.58 11.96 -1.43
N HIS A 28 -27.94 12.61 -0.45
CA HIS A 28 -27.01 12.04 0.52
C HIS A 28 -27.33 10.57 0.79
N ALA A 29 -26.76 9.67 0.00
CA ALA A 29 -26.52 8.33 0.49
C ALA A 29 -25.62 8.56 1.69
N ASN A 30 -26.00 8.01 2.86
CA ASN A 30 -25.10 7.91 3.99
C ASN A 30 -23.87 7.14 3.50
N HIS A 31 -22.92 7.84 2.89
CA HIS A 31 -21.66 7.28 2.47
C HIS A 31 -20.94 6.97 3.76
N SER A 32 -20.89 5.69 4.08
CA SER A 32 -20.29 5.13 5.27
C SER A 32 -18.75 5.17 5.22
N SER A 33 -18.17 6.27 4.73
CA SER A 33 -16.72 6.53 4.72
C SER A 33 -16.32 7.47 5.86
N TYR A 34 -15.04 7.50 6.20
CA TYR A 34 -14.51 8.44 7.19
C TYR A 34 -14.50 9.89 6.67
N SER A 35 -14.95 10.85 7.49
CA SER A 35 -14.72 12.27 7.21
C SER A 35 -13.30 12.67 7.60
N PHE A 36 -12.83 13.81 7.09
CA PHE A 36 -11.53 14.36 7.50
C PHE A 36 -11.45 14.56 9.02
N GLU A 37 -12.51 15.08 9.64
CA GLU A 37 -12.58 15.34 11.07
C GLU A 37 -12.45 14.05 11.88
N THR A 38 -13.12 12.98 11.45
CA THR A 38 -12.99 11.65 12.06
C THR A 38 -11.54 11.15 12.03
N LEU A 39 -10.84 11.35 10.91
CA LEU A 39 -9.43 10.95 10.79
C LEU A 39 -8.49 11.87 11.58
N GLN A 40 -8.85 13.15 11.69
CA GLN A 40 -8.12 14.14 12.49
C GLN A 40 -8.20 13.83 13.98
N GLU A 41 -9.31 13.27 14.46
CA GLU A 41 -9.44 12.78 15.84
C GLU A 41 -8.46 11.63 16.13
N SER A 42 -8.35 10.64 15.24
CA SER A 42 -7.36 9.55 15.37
C SER A 42 -5.93 10.10 15.38
N ALA A 43 -5.61 11.03 14.46
CA ALA A 43 -4.29 11.64 14.40
C ALA A 43 -3.98 12.48 15.65
N LYS A 44 -4.95 13.25 16.16
CA LYS A 44 -4.81 14.04 17.39
C LYS A 44 -4.61 13.15 18.61
N TYR A 45 -5.37 12.06 18.72
CA TYR A 45 -5.22 11.07 19.80
C TYR A 45 -3.77 10.60 19.92
N LEU A 46 -3.15 10.27 18.79
CA LEU A 46 -1.74 9.85 18.70
C LEU A 46 -0.80 11.01 19.03
N PHE A 47 -0.98 12.16 18.37
CA PHE A 47 -0.11 13.33 18.49
C PHE A 47 0.01 13.85 19.93
N ASP A 48 -1.08 13.80 20.69
CA ASP A 48 -1.15 14.24 22.10
C ASP A 48 -0.46 13.26 23.07
N ARG A 49 -0.23 12.00 22.66
CA ARG A 49 0.27 10.91 23.52
C ARG A 49 1.71 10.48 23.22
N THR A 50 2.34 11.10 22.23
CA THR A 50 3.77 10.90 21.96
C THR A 50 4.43 12.23 21.59
N THR A 51 5.70 12.38 21.91
CA THR A 51 6.54 13.50 21.46
C THR A 51 7.27 13.18 20.14
N ILE A 52 7.23 11.93 19.69
CA ILE A 52 7.88 11.48 18.45
C ILE A 52 7.11 12.06 17.26
N ARG A 53 7.83 12.64 16.30
CA ARG A 53 7.26 13.28 15.09
C ARG A 53 7.82 12.59 13.84
N PRO A 54 7.24 11.46 13.43
CA PRO A 54 7.80 10.66 12.34
C PRO A 54 7.58 11.34 10.99
N LYS A 55 8.57 11.17 10.10
CA LYS A 55 8.44 11.52 8.68
C LYS A 55 8.24 10.30 7.79
N ILE A 56 8.50 9.12 8.33
CA ILE A 56 8.39 7.84 7.65
C ILE A 56 7.33 7.00 8.36
N GLY A 57 6.31 6.58 7.60
CA GLY A 57 5.35 5.57 7.98
C GLY A 57 5.72 4.24 7.34
N ILE A 58 5.63 3.14 8.09
CA ILE A 58 5.96 1.79 7.62
C ILE A 58 4.73 0.90 7.81
N ILE A 59 4.35 0.15 6.78
CA ILE A 59 3.28 -0.86 6.87
C ILE A 59 3.91 -2.24 6.73
N CYS A 60 3.94 -2.98 7.83
CA CYS A 60 4.50 -4.33 7.88
C CYS A 60 3.45 -5.35 7.43
N GLY A 61 3.69 -6.02 6.30
CA GLY A 61 2.86 -7.15 5.85
C GLY A 61 3.21 -8.47 6.53
N SER A 62 2.51 -9.54 6.12
CA SER A 62 2.78 -10.92 6.53
C SER A 62 4.26 -11.28 6.31
N GLY A 63 4.85 -12.01 7.24
CA GLY A 63 6.28 -12.33 7.25
C GLY A 63 7.21 -11.21 7.77
N MET A 64 6.71 -9.97 7.90
CA MET A 64 7.46 -8.85 8.50
C MET A 64 6.80 -8.26 9.76
N ALA A 65 5.54 -8.60 10.04
CA ALA A 65 4.78 -8.11 11.19
C ALA A 65 5.08 -8.83 12.52
N GLY A 66 5.82 -9.96 12.49
CA GLY A 66 6.29 -10.71 13.66
C GLY A 66 5.19 -11.42 14.46
N GLU A 67 5.32 -12.73 14.70
CA GLU A 67 4.38 -13.50 15.54
C GLU A 67 5.02 -14.63 16.38
N SER A 68 6.35 -14.70 16.48
CA SER A 68 7.00 -15.80 17.18
C SER A 68 8.17 -15.32 18.02
N GLU A 69 8.44 -16.07 19.10
CA GLU A 69 9.49 -15.84 20.11
C GLU A 69 10.76 -15.25 19.51
N GLU A 70 11.06 -14.01 19.91
CA GLU A 70 12.29 -13.33 19.56
C GLU A 70 13.48 -14.21 19.99
N ASN A 71 14.32 -14.57 19.02
CA ASN A 71 15.58 -15.25 19.28
C ASN A 71 16.63 -14.78 18.28
N GLU A 72 17.89 -15.19 18.47
CA GLU A 72 19.02 -14.75 17.62
C GLU A 72 18.82 -15.03 16.12
N LEU A 73 17.96 -15.99 15.75
CA LEU A 73 17.66 -16.37 14.37
C LEU A 73 16.41 -15.69 13.80
N CYS A 74 15.54 -15.11 14.65
CA CYS A 74 14.29 -14.44 14.29
C CYS A 74 14.13 -13.18 15.15
N PRO A 75 14.67 -12.02 14.72
CA PRO A 75 14.77 -10.80 15.53
C PRO A 75 13.44 -10.05 15.73
N GLY A 76 12.30 -10.66 15.40
CA GLY A 76 10.99 -10.00 15.53
C GLY A 76 10.70 -9.01 14.39
N SER A 77 9.55 -8.35 14.43
CA SER A 77 9.16 -7.39 13.39
C SER A 77 10.08 -6.17 13.37
N ILE A 78 10.05 -5.36 12.30
CA ILE A 78 10.75 -4.06 12.31
C ILE A 78 10.24 -3.15 13.44
N ALA A 79 8.98 -3.27 13.85
CA ALA A 79 8.45 -2.51 14.98
C ALA A 79 9.13 -2.91 16.30
N ASP A 80 9.59 -4.16 16.40
CA ASP A 80 10.29 -4.68 17.58
C ASP A 80 11.74 -4.16 17.67
N SER A 81 12.35 -3.81 16.53
CA SER A 81 13.70 -3.21 16.49
C SER A 81 13.75 -1.72 16.88
N LEU A 82 12.60 -1.06 17.04
CA LEU A 82 12.55 0.37 17.35
C LEU A 82 13.04 0.66 18.78
N SER A 83 13.84 1.72 18.95
CA SER A 83 14.16 2.27 20.27
C SER A 83 13.12 3.31 20.73
N GLU A 84 13.03 3.52 22.04
CA GLU A 84 12.11 4.48 22.68
C GLU A 84 10.64 4.32 22.26
N LYS A 85 10.18 3.07 22.15
CA LYS A 85 8.85 2.74 21.60
C LYS A 85 7.71 3.39 22.37
N LYS A 86 6.71 3.88 21.63
CA LYS A 86 5.35 4.15 22.11
C LYS A 86 4.37 3.32 21.28
N ILE A 87 3.73 2.38 21.94
CA ILE A 87 2.83 1.40 21.33
C ILE A 87 1.39 1.84 21.55
N PHE A 88 0.59 1.82 20.49
CA PHE A 88 -0.84 2.13 20.51
C PHE A 88 -1.60 0.96 19.88
N PRO A 89 -2.29 0.12 20.68
CA PRO A 89 -3.19 -0.89 20.15
C PRO A 89 -4.24 -0.27 19.23
N TYR A 90 -4.55 -0.89 18.09
CA TYR A 90 -5.53 -0.34 17.15
C TYR A 90 -6.90 -0.10 17.79
N GLU A 91 -7.29 -0.94 18.75
CA GLU A 91 -8.57 -0.84 19.45
C GLU A 91 -8.69 0.41 20.34
N GLU A 92 -7.58 1.00 20.76
CA GLU A 92 -7.56 2.22 21.58
C GLU A 92 -7.56 3.50 20.74
N ILE A 93 -7.15 3.40 19.48
CA ILE A 93 -7.11 4.56 18.58
C ILE A 93 -8.55 4.81 18.07
N PRO A 94 -9.10 6.03 18.23
CA PRO A 94 -10.44 6.33 17.77
C PRO A 94 -10.64 5.95 16.30
N HIS A 95 -11.75 5.29 15.99
CA HIS A 95 -12.19 4.93 14.64
C HIS A 95 -11.32 3.92 13.88
N PHE A 96 -10.21 3.45 14.47
CA PHE A 96 -9.29 2.53 13.80
C PHE A 96 -9.95 1.15 13.54
N PRO A 97 -9.57 0.46 12.44
CA PRO A 97 -10.03 -0.89 12.19
C PRO A 97 -9.38 -1.89 13.16
N LYS A 98 -9.98 -3.07 13.30
CA LYS A 98 -9.43 -4.18 14.10
C LYS A 98 -8.72 -5.17 13.19
N SER A 99 -7.58 -5.71 13.63
CA SER A 99 -6.89 -6.77 12.90
C SER A 99 -7.55 -8.11 13.22
N THR A 100 -7.84 -8.94 12.21
CA THR A 100 -8.45 -10.28 12.42
C THR A 100 -7.60 -11.42 11.85
N VAL A 101 -6.58 -11.11 11.06
CA VAL A 101 -5.66 -12.07 10.45
C VAL A 101 -4.61 -12.54 11.45
N LYS A 102 -4.43 -13.86 11.55
CA LYS A 102 -3.27 -14.45 12.23
C LYS A 102 -2.01 -14.01 11.49
N GLY A 103 -1.03 -13.51 12.21
CA GLY A 103 0.18 -12.85 11.72
C GLY A 103 0.28 -11.39 12.14
N HIS A 104 -0.83 -10.79 12.60
CA HIS A 104 -0.97 -9.35 12.73
C HIS A 104 -1.33 -8.94 14.16
N VAL A 105 -0.32 -8.48 14.89
CA VAL A 105 -0.44 -8.02 16.30
C VAL A 105 -1.52 -6.96 16.50
N GLY A 106 -1.70 -6.05 15.53
CA GLY A 106 -2.78 -5.08 15.56
C GLY A 106 -2.45 -3.83 16.37
N GLN A 107 -1.25 -3.27 16.17
CA GLN A 107 -0.79 -2.08 16.90
C GLN A 107 0.01 -1.12 16.03
N LEU A 108 -0.02 0.16 16.41
CA LEU A 108 0.74 1.24 15.81
C LEU A 108 1.90 1.60 16.74
N VAL A 109 3.13 1.46 16.26
CA VAL A 109 4.33 1.66 17.07
C VAL A 109 5.10 2.88 16.58
N PHE A 110 5.24 3.88 17.43
CA PHE A 110 6.15 5.00 17.23
C PHE A 110 7.48 4.69 17.88
N GLY A 111 8.59 5.10 17.28
CA GLY A 111 9.91 4.88 17.85
C GLY A 111 11.00 5.46 16.96
N TYR A 112 12.23 5.08 17.25
CA TYR A 112 13.38 5.43 16.42
C TYR A 112 14.01 4.18 15.83
N LEU A 113 14.31 4.24 14.54
CA LEU A 113 15.13 3.25 13.85
C LEU A 113 16.45 3.93 13.49
N GLU A 114 17.56 3.53 14.12
CA GLU A 114 18.88 4.18 13.91
C GLU A 114 18.83 5.72 14.10
N GLY A 115 18.07 6.14 15.13
CA GLY A 115 17.85 7.55 15.47
C GLY A 115 16.96 8.32 14.48
N VAL A 116 16.27 7.64 13.54
CA VAL A 116 15.27 8.24 12.66
C VAL A 116 13.87 8.00 13.24
N PRO A 117 13.06 9.04 13.48
CA PRO A 117 11.71 8.87 14.01
C PRO A 117 10.79 8.25 12.95
N VAL A 118 10.18 7.12 13.28
CA VAL A 118 9.27 6.38 12.41
C VAL A 118 7.98 6.00 13.14
N MET A 119 6.94 5.70 12.36
CA MET A 119 5.75 5.01 12.85
C MET A 119 5.48 3.76 12.03
N CYS A 120 5.27 2.63 12.71
CA CYS A 120 5.10 1.32 12.10
C CYS A 120 3.71 0.76 12.41
N MET A 121 2.99 0.34 11.37
CA MET A 121 1.83 -0.53 11.51
C MET A 121 2.29 -1.98 11.61
N GLN A 122 2.13 -2.58 12.79
CA GLN A 122 2.43 -3.98 13.02
C GLN A 122 1.17 -4.80 12.79
N GLY A 123 0.99 -5.19 11.53
CA GLY A 123 -0.24 -5.76 10.99
C GLY A 123 -1.02 -4.73 10.19
N ARG A 124 -1.49 -5.14 9.01
CA ARG A 124 -2.34 -4.35 8.11
C ARG A 124 -3.77 -4.89 8.08
N PHE A 125 -4.62 -4.24 7.30
CA PHE A 125 -6.00 -4.66 7.08
C PHE A 125 -6.19 -5.05 5.62
N HIS A 126 -6.92 -6.13 5.37
CA HIS A 126 -7.15 -6.66 4.04
C HIS A 126 -8.61 -6.62 3.66
N TYR A 127 -8.87 -6.56 2.37
CA TYR A 127 -10.22 -6.55 1.82
C TYR A 127 -10.98 -7.85 2.11
N TYR A 128 -10.28 -9.00 2.05
CA TYR A 128 -10.89 -10.31 2.34
C TYR A 128 -11.34 -10.47 3.81
N GLU A 129 -10.89 -9.60 4.74
CA GLU A 129 -11.41 -9.55 6.12
C GLU A 129 -12.82 -8.94 6.19
N GLY A 130 -13.38 -8.52 5.05
CA GLY A 130 -14.68 -7.86 4.95
C GLY A 130 -14.61 -6.33 5.08
N TYR A 131 -13.41 -5.76 5.13
CA TYR A 131 -13.22 -4.32 5.17
C TYR A 131 -13.29 -3.70 3.77
N PRO A 132 -14.00 -2.58 3.58
CA PRO A 132 -13.90 -1.81 2.33
C PRO A 132 -12.53 -1.14 2.22
N LEU A 133 -12.06 -0.90 0.99
CA LEU A 133 -10.69 -0.42 0.74
C LEU A 133 -10.37 0.93 1.41
N TRP A 134 -11.34 1.84 1.51
CA TRP A 134 -11.16 3.11 2.24
C TRP A 134 -10.88 2.88 3.73
N LYS A 135 -11.36 1.78 4.32
CA LYS A 135 -11.09 1.40 5.70
C LYS A 135 -9.72 0.74 5.84
N CYS A 136 -9.35 -0.12 4.89
CA CYS A 136 -8.00 -0.71 4.83
C CYS A 136 -6.92 0.37 4.71
N SER A 137 -7.16 1.39 3.88
CA SER A 137 -6.21 2.50 3.65
C SER A 137 -6.34 3.67 4.61
N MET A 138 -7.31 3.66 5.52
CA MET A 138 -7.52 4.75 6.48
C MET A 138 -6.25 5.15 7.27
N PRO A 139 -5.43 4.19 7.76
CA PRO A 139 -4.21 4.52 8.50
C PRO A 139 -3.23 5.39 7.71
N VAL A 140 -3.21 5.31 6.38
CA VAL A 140 -2.35 6.15 5.52
C VAL A 140 -2.74 7.63 5.62
N ARG A 141 -4.04 7.93 5.70
CA ARG A 141 -4.53 9.30 5.93
C ARG A 141 -4.16 9.77 7.34
N VAL A 142 -4.26 8.91 8.34
CA VAL A 142 -3.83 9.22 9.71
C VAL A 142 -2.33 9.50 9.77
N MET A 143 -1.50 8.68 9.10
CA MET A 143 -0.06 8.92 8.93
C MET A 143 0.21 10.31 8.34
N LYS A 144 -0.49 10.69 7.26
CA LYS A 144 -0.37 12.04 6.67
C LYS A 144 -0.66 13.13 7.71
N LEU A 145 -1.76 13.00 8.46
CA LEU A 145 -2.17 13.98 9.46
C LEU A 145 -1.23 14.05 10.67
N VAL A 146 -0.53 12.95 11.00
CA VAL A 146 0.55 12.92 12.00
C VAL A 146 1.82 13.62 11.49
N GLY A 147 1.96 13.80 10.17
CA GLY A 147 3.06 14.54 9.55
C GLY A 147 4.03 13.67 8.74
N VAL A 148 3.67 12.43 8.45
CA VAL A 148 4.42 11.52 7.57
C VAL A 148 4.45 12.07 6.14
N THR A 149 5.63 12.03 5.53
CA THR A 149 5.86 12.41 4.13
C THR A 149 6.27 11.23 3.25
N HIS A 150 6.76 10.14 3.86
CA HIS A 150 7.20 8.93 3.18
C HIS A 150 6.44 7.71 3.70
N LEU A 151 5.87 6.91 2.80
CA LEU A 151 5.29 5.61 3.11
C LEU A 151 6.19 4.49 2.59
N ILE A 152 6.55 3.56 3.46
CA ILE A 152 7.18 2.30 3.10
C ILE A 152 6.17 1.18 3.32
N ALA A 153 5.78 0.45 2.28
CA ALA A 153 4.84 -0.67 2.39
C ALA A 153 5.52 -2.00 2.04
N THR A 154 5.37 -3.00 2.90
CA THR A 154 5.97 -4.33 2.70
C THR A 154 4.90 -5.41 2.63
N ASN A 155 5.03 -6.39 1.74
CA ASN A 155 4.07 -7.49 1.66
C ASN A 155 4.75 -8.81 1.33
N ALA A 156 4.05 -9.91 1.60
CA ALA A 156 4.32 -11.20 1.00
C ALA A 156 3.59 -11.29 -0.35
N ALA A 157 4.20 -11.97 -1.32
CA ALA A 157 3.64 -12.16 -2.65
C ALA A 157 4.04 -13.50 -3.26
N GLY A 158 3.15 -14.05 -4.09
CA GLY A 158 3.47 -15.13 -5.01
C GLY A 158 4.30 -14.61 -6.18
N GLY A 159 5.43 -15.26 -6.46
CA GLY A 159 6.30 -14.96 -7.59
C GLY A 159 5.71 -15.50 -8.88
N LEU A 160 5.33 -14.61 -9.80
CA LEU A 160 4.78 -14.97 -11.10
C LEU A 160 5.84 -14.90 -12.20
N ASN A 161 6.85 -14.05 -12.02
CA ASN A 161 8.01 -14.01 -12.90
C ASN A 161 8.89 -15.26 -12.66
N PRO A 162 9.10 -16.12 -13.67
CA PRO A 162 9.83 -17.39 -13.50
C PRO A 162 11.32 -17.21 -13.17
N LYS A 163 11.84 -15.98 -13.23
CA LYS A 163 13.21 -15.66 -12.81
C LYS A 163 13.35 -15.46 -11.29
N TYR A 164 12.24 -15.22 -10.59
CA TYR A 164 12.25 -15.01 -9.15
C TYR A 164 12.35 -16.35 -8.43
N LYS A 165 12.88 -16.32 -7.23
CA LYS A 165 12.96 -17.48 -6.33
C LYS A 165 12.30 -17.15 -5.00
N VAL A 166 11.89 -18.20 -4.28
CA VAL A 166 11.39 -18.05 -2.92
C VAL A 166 12.48 -17.43 -2.03
N GLY A 167 12.11 -16.37 -1.31
CA GLY A 167 12.99 -15.56 -0.48
C GLY A 167 13.61 -14.34 -1.19
N ASP A 168 13.37 -14.17 -2.49
CA ASP A 168 13.79 -12.96 -3.22
C ASP A 168 12.97 -11.74 -2.77
N ILE A 169 13.56 -10.55 -2.97
CA ILE A 169 12.92 -9.27 -2.68
C ILE A 169 12.63 -8.56 -3.99
N MET A 170 11.36 -8.32 -4.30
CA MET A 170 10.96 -7.52 -5.45
C MET A 170 10.58 -6.10 -5.00
N MET A 171 11.39 -5.11 -5.34
CA MET A 171 10.97 -3.71 -5.25
C MET A 171 9.85 -3.44 -6.26
N VAL A 172 8.74 -2.91 -5.77
CA VAL A 172 7.57 -2.64 -6.61
C VAL A 172 7.84 -1.37 -7.42
N ARG A 173 8.03 -1.53 -8.73
CA ARG A 173 8.24 -0.40 -9.65
C ARG A 173 6.93 0.17 -10.18
N ASP A 174 5.90 -0.67 -10.24
CA ASP A 174 4.56 -0.31 -10.69
C ASP A 174 3.51 -1.31 -10.16
N HIS A 175 2.23 -1.01 -10.35
CA HIS A 175 1.16 -1.97 -10.09
C HIS A 175 0.09 -2.04 -11.17
N VAL A 176 -0.57 -3.20 -11.26
CA VAL A 176 -1.88 -3.34 -11.91
C VAL A 176 -2.96 -3.38 -10.83
N ASN A 177 -3.87 -2.41 -10.84
CA ASN A 177 -4.96 -2.36 -9.86
C ASN A 177 -6.21 -3.09 -10.36
N MET A 178 -6.20 -4.43 -10.29
CA MET A 178 -7.32 -5.26 -10.75
C MET A 178 -8.64 -4.91 -10.04
N MET A 179 -8.60 -4.65 -8.73
CA MET A 179 -9.78 -4.24 -7.97
C MET A 179 -10.35 -2.90 -8.46
N GLY A 180 -9.45 -1.96 -8.77
CA GLY A 180 -9.81 -0.63 -9.26
C GLY A 180 -10.46 -0.64 -10.63
N PHE A 181 -10.10 -1.56 -11.52
CA PHE A 181 -10.77 -1.69 -12.84
C PHE A 181 -12.26 -2.02 -12.71
N ALA A 182 -12.65 -2.75 -11.66
CA ALA A 182 -14.05 -3.04 -11.34
C ALA A 182 -14.74 -1.92 -10.51
N GLY A 183 -14.06 -0.81 -10.25
CA GLY A 183 -14.58 0.32 -9.47
C GLY A 183 -14.38 0.20 -7.96
N ASN A 184 -13.82 -0.90 -7.46
CA ASN A 184 -13.45 -1.02 -6.05
C ASN A 184 -12.11 -0.30 -5.81
N ASN A 185 -12.19 0.97 -5.45
CA ASN A 185 -11.04 1.86 -5.26
C ASN A 185 -11.19 2.63 -3.93
N PRO A 186 -10.11 2.83 -3.15
CA PRO A 186 -10.20 3.57 -1.87
C PRO A 186 -10.62 5.03 -2.03
N LEU A 187 -10.57 5.59 -3.23
CA LEU A 187 -10.97 6.97 -3.56
C LEU A 187 -12.41 7.08 -4.11
N GLN A 188 -13.16 5.97 -4.14
CA GLN A 188 -14.57 6.00 -4.54
C GLN A 188 -15.41 6.84 -3.55
N GLY A 189 -16.31 7.67 -4.07
CA GLY A 189 -17.14 8.59 -3.28
C GLY A 189 -16.77 10.06 -3.50
N PRO A 190 -17.27 10.98 -2.65
CA PRO A 190 -16.88 12.40 -2.66
C PRO A 190 -15.37 12.59 -2.40
N ASN A 191 -14.77 13.62 -3.01
CA ASN A 191 -13.37 13.99 -2.77
C ASN A 191 -13.28 15.02 -1.65
N ASP A 192 -12.27 14.89 -0.78
CA ASP A 192 -11.90 15.94 0.16
C ASP A 192 -10.58 16.58 -0.27
N ASP A 193 -10.66 17.81 -0.77
CA ASP A 193 -9.52 18.54 -1.34
C ASP A 193 -8.42 18.84 -0.30
N ARG A 194 -8.72 18.73 1.01
CA ARG A 194 -7.71 18.84 2.07
C ARG A 194 -6.71 17.69 2.05
N PHE A 195 -7.09 16.54 1.50
CA PHE A 195 -6.18 15.42 1.31
C PHE A 195 -5.49 15.45 -0.05
N GLY A 196 -6.17 15.89 -1.11
CA GLY A 196 -5.58 15.90 -2.44
C GLY A 196 -6.60 15.97 -3.57
N PRO A 197 -6.14 15.91 -4.83
CA PRO A 197 -6.96 16.19 -5.99
C PRO A 197 -7.94 15.05 -6.30
N ARG A 198 -9.07 15.40 -6.92
CA ARG A 198 -10.09 14.42 -7.37
C ARG A 198 -9.54 13.31 -8.27
N PHE A 199 -8.55 13.64 -9.10
CA PHE A 199 -7.98 12.72 -10.09
C PHE A 199 -6.45 12.67 -9.92
N PRO A 200 -5.92 11.90 -8.94
CA PRO A 200 -4.49 11.83 -8.71
C PRO A 200 -3.79 11.00 -9.81
N PRO A 201 -2.68 11.48 -10.39
CA PRO A 201 -1.90 10.69 -11.34
C PRO A 201 -1.09 9.59 -10.64
N MET A 202 -1.08 8.37 -11.21
CA MET A 202 -0.43 7.19 -10.63
C MET A 202 0.85 6.73 -11.36
N ASN A 203 1.22 7.37 -12.47
CA ASN A 203 2.41 7.02 -13.27
C ASN A 203 3.77 7.27 -12.56
N LYS A 204 3.75 7.85 -11.37
CA LYS A 204 4.91 8.04 -10.47
C LYS A 204 4.57 7.60 -9.05
N ALA A 205 3.72 6.57 -8.93
CA ALA A 205 3.25 6.13 -7.63
C ALA A 205 4.37 5.57 -6.76
N TYR A 206 5.33 4.89 -7.35
CA TYR A 206 6.53 4.42 -6.69
C TYR A 206 7.67 5.38 -7.02
N ASN A 207 8.28 5.96 -5.98
CA ASN A 207 9.26 7.02 -6.17
C ASN A 207 10.56 6.43 -6.76
N LYS A 208 10.98 6.98 -7.91
CA LYS A 208 12.17 6.52 -8.64
C LYS A 208 13.46 6.64 -7.84
N GLN A 209 13.64 7.74 -7.10
CA GLN A 209 14.82 7.94 -6.25
C GLN A 209 14.85 6.93 -5.11
N LEU A 210 13.70 6.59 -4.51
CA LEU A 210 13.64 5.53 -3.49
C LEU A 210 13.98 4.14 -4.07
N LEU A 211 13.59 3.86 -5.31
CA LEU A 211 13.98 2.63 -6.02
C LEU A 211 15.48 2.60 -6.35
N GLU A 212 16.10 3.76 -6.60
CA GLU A 212 17.55 3.89 -6.79
C GLU A 212 18.30 3.68 -5.46
N VAL A 213 17.82 4.30 -4.38
CA VAL A 213 18.33 4.06 -3.00
C VAL A 213 18.25 2.58 -2.64
N GLY A 214 17.11 1.92 -2.91
CA GLY A 214 16.97 0.48 -2.66
C GLY A 214 17.96 -0.37 -3.46
N THR A 215 18.27 0.00 -4.71
CA THR A 215 19.32 -0.68 -5.49
C THR A 215 20.71 -0.45 -4.89
N GLN A 216 21.03 0.78 -4.51
CA GLN A 216 22.31 1.08 -3.89
C GLN A 216 22.50 0.31 -2.57
N VAL A 217 21.46 0.28 -1.73
CA VAL A 217 21.48 -0.48 -0.47
C VAL A 217 21.70 -1.97 -0.73
N ALA A 218 21.05 -2.53 -1.75
CA ALA A 218 21.25 -3.93 -2.12
C ALA A 218 22.70 -4.23 -2.52
N GLU A 219 23.33 -3.34 -3.28
CA GLU A 219 24.75 -3.44 -3.67
C GLU A 219 25.67 -3.34 -2.44
N GLU A 220 25.43 -2.36 -1.56
CA GLU A 220 26.19 -2.17 -0.31
C GLU A 220 26.06 -3.35 0.67
N MET A 221 24.94 -4.07 0.61
CA MET A 221 24.69 -5.29 1.39
C MET A 221 25.21 -6.56 0.69
N GLY A 222 25.58 -6.49 -0.59
CA GLY A 222 25.99 -7.65 -1.38
C GLY A 222 24.85 -8.63 -1.68
N ILE A 223 23.61 -8.14 -1.78
CA ILE A 223 22.39 -8.95 -1.99
C ILE A 223 21.70 -8.65 -3.33
N SER A 224 22.43 -8.03 -4.27
CA SER A 224 21.88 -7.60 -5.57
C SER A 224 21.35 -8.77 -6.42
N ASP A 225 21.82 -9.99 -6.16
CA ASP A 225 21.41 -11.21 -6.87
C ASP A 225 19.98 -11.68 -6.52
N ILE A 226 19.47 -11.30 -5.34
CA ILE A 226 18.11 -11.62 -4.88
C ILE A 226 17.16 -10.41 -4.91
N ILE A 227 17.60 -9.29 -5.50
CA ILE A 227 16.85 -8.05 -5.58
C ILE A 227 16.33 -7.83 -7.00
N HIS A 228 15.00 -7.70 -7.11
CA HIS A 228 14.31 -7.48 -8.38
C HIS A 228 13.55 -6.15 -8.39
N LYS A 229 13.17 -5.71 -9.59
CA LYS A 229 12.20 -4.61 -9.81
C LYS A 229 11.08 -5.13 -10.70
N GLY A 230 9.84 -5.09 -10.22
CA GLY A 230 8.72 -5.69 -10.93
C GLY A 230 7.36 -5.04 -10.66
N VAL A 231 6.37 -5.49 -11.41
CA VAL A 231 4.98 -5.03 -11.36
C VAL A 231 4.19 -5.91 -10.39
N TYR A 232 3.55 -5.29 -9.41
CA TYR A 232 2.71 -5.97 -8.42
C TYR A 232 1.23 -5.91 -8.80
N THR A 233 0.41 -6.89 -8.41
CA THR A 233 -1.05 -6.75 -8.46
C THR A 233 -1.68 -7.10 -7.12
N CYS A 234 -2.79 -6.42 -6.80
CA CYS A 234 -3.62 -6.71 -5.64
C CYS A 234 -4.92 -7.38 -6.10
N LEU A 235 -5.14 -8.62 -5.66
CA LEU A 235 -6.40 -9.34 -5.81
C LEU A 235 -7.25 -9.26 -4.54
N GLY A 236 -8.53 -9.68 -4.66
CA GLY A 236 -9.47 -9.67 -3.55
C GLY A 236 -9.24 -10.77 -2.51
N GLY A 237 -8.84 -11.97 -2.94
CA GLY A 237 -8.73 -13.14 -2.06
C GLY A 237 -10.08 -13.63 -1.51
N PRO A 238 -10.10 -14.55 -0.50
CA PRO A 238 -8.93 -15.08 0.20
C PRO A 238 -8.34 -16.36 -0.42
N ASN A 239 -9.00 -16.97 -1.42
CA ASN A 239 -8.42 -18.11 -2.13
C ASN A 239 -7.21 -17.66 -2.96
N PHE A 240 -6.22 -18.54 -3.08
CA PHE A 240 -5.10 -18.36 -4.01
C PHE A 240 -5.56 -18.55 -5.46
N GLU A 241 -4.74 -18.06 -6.39
CA GLU A 241 -5.07 -18.01 -7.79
C GLU A 241 -5.05 -19.39 -8.45
N THR A 242 -5.94 -19.58 -9.42
CA THR A 242 -5.89 -20.71 -10.35
C THR A 242 -4.78 -20.53 -11.40
N VAL A 243 -4.34 -21.64 -12.01
CA VAL A 243 -3.37 -21.61 -13.14
C VAL A 243 -3.80 -20.65 -14.26
N ALA A 244 -5.09 -20.59 -14.58
CA ALA A 244 -5.60 -19.72 -15.65
C ALA A 244 -5.52 -18.24 -15.28
N GLU A 245 -5.84 -17.89 -14.03
CA GLU A 245 -5.69 -16.53 -13.51
C GLU A 245 -4.21 -16.11 -13.51
N LEU A 246 -3.31 -16.98 -13.05
CA LEU A 246 -1.88 -16.71 -13.04
C LEU A 246 -1.32 -16.50 -14.46
N LYS A 247 -1.73 -17.33 -15.42
CA LYS A 247 -1.38 -17.14 -16.84
C LYS A 247 -1.89 -15.80 -17.37
N MET A 248 -3.13 -15.42 -17.04
CA MET A 248 -3.68 -14.11 -17.40
C MET A 248 -2.85 -12.96 -16.81
N LEU A 249 -2.53 -13.03 -15.52
CA LEU A 249 -1.72 -12.02 -14.84
C LEU A 249 -0.33 -11.87 -15.46
N SER A 250 0.28 -13.00 -15.83
CA SER A 250 1.59 -13.01 -16.49
C SER A 250 1.52 -12.34 -17.87
N MET A 251 0.48 -12.62 -18.66
CA MET A 251 0.26 -12.01 -19.97
C MET A 251 0.10 -10.48 -19.91
N VAL A 252 -0.46 -9.94 -18.83
CA VAL A 252 -0.60 -8.48 -18.63
C VAL A 252 0.62 -7.86 -17.93
N GLY A 253 1.70 -8.62 -17.77
CA GLY A 253 2.99 -8.11 -17.29
C GLY A 253 3.12 -7.98 -15.77
N VAL A 254 2.35 -8.76 -15.00
CA VAL A 254 2.51 -8.85 -13.54
C VAL A 254 3.68 -9.77 -13.21
N ASP A 255 4.55 -9.33 -12.30
CA ASP A 255 5.71 -10.08 -11.83
C ASP A 255 5.45 -10.75 -10.46
N ALA A 256 4.62 -10.15 -9.61
CA ALA A 256 4.21 -10.71 -8.33
C ALA A 256 2.75 -10.39 -7.99
N VAL A 257 2.07 -11.32 -7.31
CA VAL A 257 0.66 -11.20 -6.93
C VAL A 257 0.50 -11.30 -5.42
N GLY A 258 -0.37 -10.46 -4.87
CA GLY A 258 -0.84 -10.61 -3.50
C GLY A 258 -2.18 -9.91 -3.28
N MET A 259 -2.50 -9.63 -2.03
CA MET A 259 -3.86 -9.24 -1.62
C MET A 259 -3.90 -7.93 -0.80
N SER A 260 -2.88 -7.07 -0.95
CA SER A 260 -2.75 -5.84 -0.15
C SER A 260 -2.06 -4.69 -0.91
N THR A 261 -1.61 -3.66 -0.20
CA THR A 261 -0.66 -2.63 -0.65
C THR A 261 -1.21 -1.61 -1.66
N VAL A 262 -1.80 -2.02 -2.79
CA VAL A 262 -2.16 -1.10 -3.89
C VAL A 262 -3.08 0.04 -3.43
N HIS A 263 -4.08 -0.26 -2.60
CA HIS A 263 -5.01 0.74 -2.06
C HIS A 263 -4.33 1.70 -1.07
N GLU A 264 -3.36 1.23 -0.28
CA GLU A 264 -2.52 2.06 0.59
C GLU A 264 -1.66 3.02 -0.25
N VAL A 265 -1.05 2.52 -1.32
CA VAL A 265 -0.25 3.31 -2.28
C VAL A 265 -1.10 4.39 -2.95
N ILE A 266 -2.29 4.04 -3.45
CA ILE A 266 -3.22 5.01 -4.06
C ILE A 266 -3.58 6.12 -3.06
N THR A 267 -3.89 5.74 -1.83
CA THR A 267 -4.24 6.70 -0.76
C THR A 267 -3.06 7.59 -0.38
N ALA A 268 -1.85 7.02 -0.33
CA ALA A 268 -0.61 7.75 -0.07
C ALA A 268 -0.33 8.77 -1.17
N ARG A 269 -0.44 8.37 -2.45
CA ARG A 269 -0.22 9.25 -3.59
C ARG A 269 -1.25 10.34 -3.72
N HIS A 270 -2.51 10.04 -3.43
CA HIS A 270 -3.53 11.08 -3.29
C HIS A 270 -3.15 12.11 -2.22
N CYS A 271 -2.54 11.69 -1.11
CA CYS A 271 -2.05 12.58 -0.03
C CYS A 271 -0.66 13.19 -0.28
N ASP A 272 -0.11 13.00 -1.48
CA ASP A 272 1.24 13.40 -1.87
C ASP A 272 2.38 12.85 -0.99
N LEU A 273 2.21 11.64 -0.45
CA LEU A 273 3.31 10.91 0.21
C LEU A 273 4.22 10.30 -0.86
N GLN A 274 5.53 10.36 -0.64
CA GLN A 274 6.49 9.58 -1.43
C GLN A 274 6.39 8.11 -1.01
N VAL A 275 6.31 7.19 -1.97
CA VAL A 275 6.08 5.77 -1.67
C VAL A 275 7.23 4.92 -2.15
N PHE A 276 7.68 4.04 -1.27
CA PHE A 276 8.52 2.88 -1.58
C PHE A 276 7.79 1.62 -1.14
N ALA A 277 7.82 0.57 -1.95
CA ALA A 277 7.24 -0.70 -1.57
C ALA A 277 8.07 -1.85 -2.10
N PHE A 278 8.06 -2.95 -1.37
CA PHE A 278 8.67 -4.19 -1.83
C PHE A 278 7.87 -5.41 -1.36
N SER A 279 7.99 -6.46 -2.15
CA SER A 279 7.38 -7.76 -1.89
C SER A 279 8.48 -8.77 -1.55
N LEU A 280 8.29 -9.53 -0.48
CA LEU A 280 9.00 -10.79 -0.29
C LEU A 280 8.31 -11.84 -1.14
N ILE A 281 9.05 -12.50 -2.03
CA ILE A 281 8.54 -13.63 -2.81
C ILE A 281 8.48 -14.85 -1.89
N THR A 282 7.29 -15.20 -1.44
CA THR A 282 7.10 -16.23 -0.40
C THR A 282 6.78 -17.61 -0.96
N ASN A 283 6.37 -17.68 -2.21
CA ASN A 283 6.10 -18.92 -2.93
C ASN A 283 6.24 -18.64 -4.43
N GLN A 284 6.44 -19.68 -5.25
CA GLN A 284 6.28 -19.58 -6.69
C GLN A 284 4.83 -19.84 -7.08
N CYS A 285 4.31 -19.05 -8.01
CA CYS A 285 2.96 -19.24 -8.54
C CYS A 285 2.94 -20.47 -9.46
N VAL A 286 2.03 -21.40 -9.18
CA VAL A 286 1.88 -22.63 -9.97
C VAL A 286 1.17 -22.33 -11.28
N CYS A 287 1.94 -22.22 -12.36
CA CYS A 287 1.44 -21.87 -13.70
C CYS A 287 1.32 -23.09 -14.64
N ASP A 288 1.56 -24.29 -14.14
CA ASP A 288 1.46 -25.54 -14.89
C ASP A 288 0.34 -26.41 -14.32
N TYR A 289 -0.49 -26.98 -15.20
CA TYR A 289 -1.59 -27.87 -14.79
C TYR A 289 -1.07 -29.23 -14.31
N ASP A 290 0.14 -29.62 -14.70
CA ASP A 290 0.77 -30.88 -14.30
C ASP A 290 1.59 -30.76 -12.99
N CYS A 291 1.75 -29.54 -12.46
CA CYS A 291 2.39 -29.33 -11.17
C CYS A 291 1.41 -29.64 -10.03
N HIS A 292 1.89 -30.37 -9.02
CA HIS A 292 1.11 -30.80 -7.86
C HIS A 292 1.42 -30.00 -6.59
N GLU A 293 2.26 -28.98 -6.67
CA GLU A 293 2.50 -28.07 -5.55
C GLU A 293 1.27 -27.20 -5.29
N GLU A 294 1.00 -26.88 -4.04
CA GLU A 294 -0.14 -26.06 -3.63
C GLU A 294 0.35 -24.89 -2.77
N ALA A 295 -0.16 -23.70 -3.06
CA ALA A 295 0.11 -22.52 -2.25
C ALA A 295 -0.54 -22.67 -0.86
N ASN A 296 0.23 -22.42 0.19
CA ASN A 296 -0.25 -22.54 1.57
C ASN A 296 0.24 -21.35 2.42
N HIS A 297 -0.57 -20.96 3.40
CA HIS A 297 -0.28 -19.78 4.23
C HIS A 297 0.86 -20.01 5.23
N GLU A 298 1.12 -21.26 5.63
CA GLU A 298 2.16 -21.58 6.62
C GLU A 298 3.57 -21.38 6.04
N GLU A 299 3.81 -21.83 4.81
CA GLU A 299 5.04 -21.60 4.06
C GLU A 299 5.33 -20.12 3.88
N VAL A 300 4.30 -19.32 3.61
CA VAL A 300 4.43 -17.86 3.50
C VAL A 300 5.00 -17.26 4.79
N MET A 301 4.52 -17.73 5.94
CA MET A 301 5.00 -17.27 7.24
C MET A 301 6.42 -17.75 7.53
N ASP A 302 6.77 -18.98 7.16
CA ASP A 302 8.10 -19.55 7.40
C ASP A 302 9.19 -18.92 6.53
N VAL A 303 8.89 -18.62 5.25
CA VAL A 303 9.80 -17.84 4.41
C VAL A 303 9.99 -16.45 4.98
N GLY A 304 8.91 -15.81 5.44
CA GLY A 304 8.94 -14.53 6.15
C GLY A 304 9.91 -14.53 7.33
N LYS A 305 9.78 -15.50 8.25
CA LYS A 305 10.67 -15.67 9.40
C LYS A 305 12.12 -15.84 8.96
N SER A 306 12.39 -16.72 7.99
CA SER A 306 13.75 -17.01 7.53
C SER A 306 14.46 -15.81 6.90
N ARG A 307 13.70 -14.88 6.29
CA ARG A 307 14.23 -13.68 5.63
C ARG A 307 14.13 -12.42 6.50
N GLN A 308 13.57 -12.51 7.70
CA GLN A 308 13.36 -11.36 8.57
C GLN A 308 14.65 -10.55 8.85
N PRO A 309 15.82 -11.16 9.14
CA PRO A 309 17.05 -10.39 9.40
C PRO A 309 17.50 -9.55 8.19
N ILE A 310 17.48 -10.12 6.99
CA ILE A 310 17.90 -9.42 5.76
C ILE A 310 16.88 -8.34 5.37
N LEU A 311 15.59 -8.56 5.58
CA LEU A 311 14.53 -7.57 5.30
C LEU A 311 14.61 -6.38 6.26
N GLN A 312 14.87 -6.63 7.54
CA GLN A 312 15.08 -5.57 8.52
C GLN A 312 16.31 -4.74 8.17
N GLU A 313 17.46 -5.38 7.93
CA GLU A 313 18.70 -4.67 7.57
C GLU A 313 18.52 -3.84 6.28
N PHE A 314 17.86 -4.41 5.26
CA PHE A 314 17.55 -3.70 4.02
C PHE A 314 16.73 -2.43 4.28
N LEU A 315 15.67 -2.55 5.08
CA LEU A 315 14.80 -1.43 5.44
C LEU A 315 15.51 -0.38 6.30
N ILE A 316 16.32 -0.81 7.28
CA ILE A 316 17.11 0.07 8.14
C ILE A 316 18.06 0.91 7.29
N ARG A 317 18.80 0.30 6.37
CA ARG A 317 19.73 1.02 5.49
C ARG A 317 19.03 1.99 4.55
N ILE A 318 17.87 1.62 4.00
CA ILE A 318 17.07 2.55 3.19
C ILE A 318 16.68 3.78 4.02
N ILE A 319 16.25 3.58 5.26
CA ILE A 319 15.88 4.67 6.17
C ILE A 319 17.09 5.56 6.53
N GLN A 320 18.26 4.97 6.72
CA GLN A 320 19.51 5.72 6.93
C GLN A 320 19.90 6.56 5.71
N HIS A 321 19.72 6.04 4.49
CA HIS A 321 19.95 6.81 3.25
C HIS A 321 18.96 7.97 3.11
N LEU A 322 17.68 7.75 3.42
CA LEU A 322 16.66 8.80 3.42
C LEU A 322 17.01 9.95 4.36
N LYS A 323 17.49 9.63 5.57
CA LYS A 323 17.98 10.61 6.54
C LYS A 323 19.06 11.51 5.93
N LYS A 324 20.07 10.91 5.28
CA LYS A 324 21.21 11.65 4.69
C LYS A 324 20.76 12.63 3.62
N HIS A 325 19.85 12.22 2.73
CA HIS A 325 19.36 13.07 1.65
C HIS A 325 18.49 14.25 2.13
N ASP A 326 17.64 14.04 3.15
CA ASP A 326 16.87 15.14 3.76
C ASP A 326 17.80 16.18 4.44
N PHE A 327 18.93 15.75 5.01
CA PHE A 327 19.95 16.65 5.58
C PHE A 327 20.78 17.41 4.54
N GLU A 328 20.83 16.95 3.30
CA GLU A 328 21.53 17.62 2.20
C GLU A 328 20.65 18.66 1.52
N LEU A 329 19.36 18.36 1.32
CA LEU A 329 18.38 19.31 0.76
C LEU A 329 18.13 20.51 1.70
N ASN A 330 18.12 20.28 3.02
CA ASN A 330 17.97 21.36 4.01
C ASN A 330 19.24 22.20 4.24
N ARG A 331 20.39 21.81 3.65
CA ARG A 331 21.63 22.63 3.69
C ARG A 331 21.81 23.53 2.46
N GLN A 332 20.95 23.39 1.45
CA GLN A 332 20.98 24.18 0.22
C GLN A 332 19.87 25.25 0.17
N GLN A 333 19.09 25.41 1.24
CA GLN A 333 18.12 26.50 1.45
C GLN A 333 18.57 27.38 2.62
#